data_AF-A0AAW0PK08-F1
#
_entry.id   AF-A0AAW0PK08-F1
#
_cell.length_a   1.000
_cell.length_b   1.000
_cell.length_c   1.000
_cell.angle_alpha   90.00
_cell.angle_beta   90.00
_cell.angle_gamma   90.00
#
_symmetry.space_group_name_H-M   'P 1'
#
loop_
_entity.id
_entity.type
_entity.pdbx_description
1 polymer ?
#
loop_
_entity_poly.entity_id
_entity_poly.type
_entity_poly.pdbx_seq_one_letter_code
_entity_poly.pdbx_strand_id
1 'polypeptide(L)'
;MLKGYWQVPLTSHASDVSAFVTPDYFLQYTVMPFGLCNAPATFQQLVNKVLGGVPNCRAYLDDIVIYTNDWANHIATLREVFKRLSAATLTLNLAKCEFGQGTVQYLGQQVGGGKVCPVETKIAAIVAFPTPTARRELRRFLGMAGYYRRFCKNFSSVAAPLTALTSPSKPYIWSDECQKSFENLKAILCCTPVLSAPDFQRPFKLEVDASMVGAGAVLLQEDDQGIDHPGGGVTCKQILCAGPVSSALCEGAVGGTWLEFL
;
A
#
# COMPACT_ATOMS: atom_id res chain seq x y z
N MET A 1 12.49 -14.49 -1.01
CA MET A 1 13.71 -15.33 -0.95
C MET A 1 13.51 -16.53 -0.03
N LEU A 2 14.37 -17.56 -0.07
CA LEU A 2 14.29 -18.71 0.86
C LEU A 2 15.10 -18.43 2.13
N LYS A 3 14.44 -18.23 3.28
CA LYS A 3 15.10 -17.95 4.57
C LYS A 3 16.14 -16.80 4.48
N GLY A 4 15.77 -15.67 3.86
CA GLY A 4 16.71 -14.57 3.54
C GLY A 4 17.52 -14.07 4.73
N TYR A 5 16.91 -13.93 5.90
CA TYR A 5 17.58 -13.51 7.14
C TYR A 5 18.77 -14.41 7.52
N TRP A 6 18.62 -15.73 7.36
CA TRP A 6 19.64 -16.71 7.75
C TRP A 6 20.87 -16.73 6.82
N GLN A 7 20.82 -15.99 5.73
CA GLN A 7 21.93 -15.85 4.78
C GLN A 7 22.85 -14.68 5.12
N VAL A 8 22.46 -13.83 6.08
CA VAL A 8 23.24 -12.66 6.48
C VAL A 8 24.07 -12.99 7.72
N PRO A 9 25.42 -12.99 7.63
CA PRO A 9 26.28 -13.23 8.78
C PRO A 9 26.20 -12.06 9.77
N LEU A 10 26.24 -12.37 11.07
CA LEU A 10 26.32 -11.37 12.13
C LEU A 10 27.78 -10.96 12.38
N THR A 11 27.99 -9.73 12.85
CA THR A 11 29.28 -9.32 13.40
C THR A 11 29.52 -10.05 14.72
N SER A 12 30.78 -10.17 15.16
CA SER A 12 31.12 -10.79 16.45
C SER A 12 30.32 -10.18 17.60
N HIS A 13 30.28 -8.85 17.68
CA HIS A 13 29.49 -8.14 18.69
C HIS A 13 27.99 -8.46 18.61
N ALA A 14 27.40 -8.48 17.40
CA ALA A 14 25.98 -8.79 17.24
C ALA A 14 25.66 -10.26 17.58
N SER A 15 26.60 -11.17 17.30
CA SER A 15 26.52 -12.57 17.70
C SER A 15 26.44 -12.69 19.23
N ASP A 16 27.32 -12.01 19.96
CA ASP A 16 27.35 -12.06 21.44
C ASP A 16 26.05 -11.53 22.06
N VAL A 17 25.49 -10.46 21.48
CA VAL A 17 24.20 -9.87 21.93
C VAL A 17 23.01 -10.79 21.58
N SER A 18 23.15 -11.65 20.58
CA SER A 18 22.10 -12.58 20.14
C SER A 18 22.05 -13.88 20.94
N ALA A 19 22.82 -14.00 22.02
CA ALA A 19 22.89 -15.21 22.80
C ALA A 19 21.53 -15.61 23.42
N PHE A 20 21.27 -16.91 23.46
CA PHE A 20 20.05 -17.49 24.01
C PHE A 20 20.36 -18.73 24.85
N VAL A 21 19.47 -19.03 25.78
CA VAL A 21 19.61 -20.13 26.71
C VAL A 21 18.60 -21.23 26.35
N THR A 22 19.10 -22.44 26.23
CA THR A 22 18.33 -23.68 26.25
C THR A 22 18.52 -24.35 27.61
N PRO A 23 17.65 -25.28 28.04
CA PRO A 23 17.79 -25.92 29.35
C PRO A 23 19.19 -26.49 29.64
N ASP A 24 19.88 -26.93 28.60
CA ASP A 24 21.19 -27.60 28.71
C ASP A 24 22.37 -26.76 28.21
N TYR A 25 22.14 -25.68 27.44
CA TYR A 25 23.22 -24.94 26.76
C TYR A 25 22.98 -23.43 26.64
N PHE A 26 24.07 -22.69 26.66
CA PHE A 26 24.15 -21.29 26.28
C PHE A 26 24.73 -21.18 24.85
N LEU A 27 23.95 -20.66 23.91
CA LEU A 27 24.29 -20.62 22.48
C LEU A 27 24.15 -19.20 21.94
N GLN A 28 24.80 -18.93 20.81
CA GLN A 28 24.70 -17.65 20.11
C GLN A 28 24.46 -17.86 18.61
N TYR A 29 23.81 -16.89 17.96
CA TYR A 29 23.59 -16.96 16.53
C TYR A 29 24.80 -16.42 15.75
N THR A 30 25.20 -17.13 14.71
CA THR A 30 26.25 -16.70 13.76
C THR A 30 25.67 -15.99 12.54
N VAL A 31 24.38 -16.19 12.27
CA VAL A 31 23.62 -15.57 11.17
C VAL A 31 22.39 -14.89 11.73
N MET A 32 21.85 -13.91 11.02
CA MET A 32 20.77 -13.05 11.52
C MET A 32 19.48 -13.87 11.78
N PRO A 33 19.07 -14.06 13.05
CA PRO A 33 17.85 -14.78 13.39
C PRO A 33 16.62 -13.88 13.22
N PHE A 34 15.45 -14.52 13.21
CA PHE A 34 14.19 -13.79 13.34
C PHE A 34 14.06 -13.19 14.75
N GLY A 35 13.44 -12.01 14.84
CA GLY A 35 13.15 -11.35 16.12
C GLY A 35 14.10 -10.20 16.49
N LEU A 36 15.22 -10.02 15.77
CA LEU A 36 16.04 -8.82 15.94
C LEU A 36 15.31 -7.60 15.36
N CYS A 37 15.18 -6.53 16.16
CA CYS A 37 14.48 -5.30 15.75
C CYS A 37 14.96 -4.71 14.42
N ASN A 38 16.28 -4.77 14.15
CA ASN A 38 16.88 -4.15 12.97
C ASN A 38 17.06 -5.12 11.79
N ALA A 39 16.70 -6.40 11.94
CA ALA A 39 16.92 -7.38 10.90
C ALA A 39 16.28 -7.02 9.54
N PRO A 40 15.02 -6.55 9.47
CA PRO A 40 14.41 -6.17 8.19
C PRO A 40 15.12 -5.00 7.51
N ALA A 41 15.57 -4.01 8.28
CA ALA A 41 16.28 -2.85 7.75
C ALA A 41 17.65 -3.23 7.20
N THR A 42 18.42 -4.03 7.93
CA THR A 42 19.72 -4.56 7.49
C THR A 42 19.57 -5.41 6.24
N PHE A 43 18.54 -6.27 6.19
CA PHE A 43 18.27 -7.09 5.01
C PHE A 43 17.90 -6.23 3.79
N GLN A 44 17.02 -5.24 3.95
CA GLN A 44 16.68 -4.32 2.87
C GLN A 44 17.92 -3.58 2.33
N GLN A 45 18.83 -3.15 3.21
CA GLN A 45 20.08 -2.51 2.80
C GLN A 45 20.97 -3.45 1.99
N LEU A 46 21.08 -4.72 2.38
CA LEU A 46 21.80 -5.73 1.61
C LEU A 46 21.18 -5.90 0.21
N VAL A 47 19.87 -6.09 0.14
CA VAL A 47 19.16 -6.26 -1.13
C VAL A 47 19.31 -5.03 -2.03
N ASN A 48 19.23 -3.82 -1.47
CA ASN A 48 19.46 -2.57 -2.19
C ASN A 48 20.90 -2.45 -2.70
N LYS A 49 21.90 -2.95 -1.97
CA LYS A 49 23.30 -2.98 -2.43
C LYS A 49 23.51 -3.98 -3.56
N VAL A 50 22.92 -5.18 -3.46
CA VAL A 50 23.04 -6.23 -4.48
C VAL A 50 22.32 -5.84 -5.77
N LEU A 51 21.10 -5.35 -5.67
CA LEU A 51 20.26 -4.99 -6.83
C LEU A 51 20.36 -3.52 -7.23
N GLY A 52 21.21 -2.75 -6.54
CA GLY A 52 21.41 -1.33 -6.80
C GLY A 52 21.85 -1.07 -8.25
N GLY A 53 21.14 -0.17 -8.93
CA GLY A 53 21.44 0.20 -10.31
C GLY A 53 20.96 -0.78 -11.37
N VAL A 54 20.23 -1.86 -11.01
CA VAL A 54 19.51 -2.66 -12.01
C VAL A 54 18.26 -1.87 -12.47
N PRO A 55 18.12 -1.57 -13.77
CA PRO A 55 16.96 -0.84 -14.26
C PRO A 55 15.69 -1.69 -14.11
N ASN A 56 14.58 -1.02 -13.81
CA ASN A 56 13.25 -1.64 -13.70
C ASN A 56 13.15 -2.85 -12.76
N CYS A 57 13.98 -2.85 -11.71
CA CYS A 57 13.96 -3.80 -10.62
C CYS A 57 13.61 -3.06 -9.33
N ARG A 58 12.60 -3.54 -8.62
CA ARG A 58 12.25 -3.04 -7.28
C ARG A 58 12.28 -4.21 -6.32
N ALA A 59 12.86 -3.97 -5.15
CA ALA A 59 12.95 -4.98 -4.12
C ALA A 59 12.43 -4.41 -2.80
N TYR A 60 11.55 -5.16 -2.15
CA TYR A 60 11.04 -4.85 -0.84
C TYR A 60 11.15 -6.10 0.03
N LEU A 61 12.03 -6.03 1.02
CA LEU A 61 12.43 -7.14 1.89
C LEU A 61 12.78 -8.38 1.05
N ASP A 62 11.97 -9.43 1.17
CA ASP A 62 12.17 -10.72 0.53
C ASP A 62 11.61 -10.81 -0.91
N ASP A 63 10.82 -9.80 -1.33
CA ASP A 63 10.11 -9.79 -2.60
C ASP A 63 10.83 -8.89 -3.61
N ILE A 64 11.15 -9.46 -4.77
CA ILE A 64 11.76 -8.75 -5.90
C ILE A 64 10.76 -8.76 -7.04
N VAL A 65 10.46 -7.59 -7.58
CA VAL A 65 9.65 -7.42 -8.78
C VAL A 65 10.48 -6.82 -9.90
N ILE A 66 10.41 -7.45 -11.07
CA ILE A 66 11.07 -7.00 -12.29
C ILE A 66 9.96 -6.72 -13.29
N TYR A 67 9.96 -5.52 -13.86
CA TYR A 67 8.95 -5.08 -14.82
C TYR A 67 9.64 -4.50 -16.04
N THR A 68 9.20 -4.87 -17.24
CA THR A 68 9.79 -4.37 -18.49
C THR A 68 8.73 -4.41 -19.58
N ASN A 69 8.85 -3.54 -20.58
CA ASN A 69 7.90 -3.49 -21.70
C ASN A 69 8.20 -4.55 -22.77
N ASP A 70 9.46 -4.97 -22.91
CA ASP A 70 9.89 -5.92 -23.95
C ASP A 70 10.41 -7.22 -23.35
N TRP A 71 10.11 -8.34 -24.00
CA TRP A 71 10.58 -9.66 -23.59
C TRP A 71 12.12 -9.79 -23.62
N ALA A 72 12.78 -9.24 -24.65
CA ALA A 72 14.23 -9.29 -24.75
C ALA A 72 14.92 -8.56 -23.58
N ASN A 73 14.42 -7.37 -23.24
CA ASN A 73 14.88 -6.59 -22.09
C ASN A 73 14.56 -7.30 -20.76
N HIS A 74 13.41 -7.98 -20.67
CA HIS A 74 13.02 -8.77 -19.51
C HIS A 74 14.04 -9.87 -19.21
N ILE A 75 14.40 -10.67 -20.22
CA ILE A 75 15.35 -11.76 -20.08
C ILE A 75 16.76 -11.24 -19.76
N ALA A 76 17.18 -10.14 -20.37
CA ALA A 76 18.46 -9.51 -20.06
C ALA A 76 18.53 -9.06 -18.58
N THR A 77 17.46 -8.42 -18.10
CA THR A 77 17.35 -7.95 -16.70
C THR A 77 17.32 -9.13 -15.72
N LEU A 78 16.54 -10.19 -16.02
CA LEU A 78 16.49 -11.40 -15.21
C LEU A 78 17.86 -12.06 -15.08
N ARG A 79 18.62 -12.18 -16.18
CA ARG A 79 19.98 -12.74 -16.15
C ARG A 79 20.91 -11.93 -15.25
N GLU A 80 20.85 -10.61 -15.34
CA GLU A 80 21.66 -9.75 -14.48
C GLU A 80 21.27 -9.88 -13.00
N VAL A 81 19.97 -9.90 -12.70
CA VAL A 81 19.48 -10.12 -11.33
C VAL A 81 19.95 -11.47 -10.79
N PHE A 82 19.80 -12.56 -11.53
CA PHE A 82 20.26 -13.88 -11.08
C PHE A 82 21.77 -13.95 -10.92
N LYS A 83 22.54 -13.31 -11.80
CA LYS A 83 24.00 -13.22 -11.68
C LYS A 83 24.40 -12.53 -10.37
N ARG A 84 23.76 -11.40 -10.03
CA ARG A 84 24.05 -10.67 -8.80
C ARG A 84 23.61 -11.41 -7.54
N LEU A 85 22.44 -12.04 -7.56
CA LEU A 85 21.98 -12.88 -6.46
C LEU A 85 22.93 -14.06 -6.23
N SER A 86 23.37 -14.72 -7.31
CA SER A 86 24.36 -15.80 -7.22
C SER A 86 25.71 -15.32 -6.67
N ALA A 87 26.18 -14.14 -7.08
CA ALA A 87 27.42 -13.55 -6.56
C ALA A 87 27.32 -13.18 -5.07
N ALA A 88 26.13 -12.79 -4.62
CA ALA A 88 25.83 -12.49 -3.22
C ALA A 88 25.42 -13.73 -2.41
N THR A 89 25.49 -14.95 -2.98
CA THR A 89 25.07 -16.21 -2.34
C THR A 89 23.61 -16.21 -1.85
N LEU A 90 22.75 -15.41 -2.48
CA LEU A 90 21.34 -15.30 -2.12
C LEU A 90 20.50 -16.35 -2.85
N THR A 91 19.72 -17.12 -2.08
CA THR A 91 18.92 -18.23 -2.63
C THR A 91 17.45 -17.86 -2.82
N LEU A 92 16.94 -18.05 -4.04
CA LEU A 92 15.52 -17.85 -4.36
C LEU A 92 14.71 -19.11 -4.07
N ASN A 93 13.45 -18.92 -3.69
CA ASN A 93 12.50 -20.02 -3.56
C ASN A 93 11.73 -20.17 -4.87
N LEU A 94 12.19 -21.04 -5.77
CA LEU A 94 11.58 -21.24 -7.09
C LEU A 94 10.08 -21.59 -7.02
N ALA A 95 9.64 -22.31 -5.98
CA ALA A 95 8.22 -22.68 -5.83
C ALA A 95 7.30 -21.48 -5.54
N LYS A 96 7.87 -20.34 -5.11
CA LYS A 96 7.14 -19.08 -4.87
C LYS A 96 7.45 -18.02 -5.93
N CYS A 97 8.28 -18.34 -6.92
CA CYS A 97 8.64 -17.39 -7.97
C CYS A 97 7.67 -17.51 -9.14
N GLU A 98 7.18 -16.37 -9.60
CA GLU A 98 6.35 -16.25 -10.80
C GLU A 98 7.18 -15.54 -11.88
N PHE A 99 7.28 -16.14 -13.07
CA PHE A 99 8.07 -15.60 -14.17
C PHE A 99 7.21 -15.35 -15.40
N GLY A 100 7.45 -14.21 -16.08
CA GLY A 100 6.85 -13.89 -17.38
C GLY A 100 5.33 -13.75 -17.37
N GLN A 101 4.72 -13.38 -16.24
CA GLN A 101 3.28 -13.17 -16.14
C GLN A 101 2.91 -11.72 -16.48
N GLY A 102 1.78 -11.52 -17.16
CA GLY A 102 1.23 -10.19 -17.44
C GLY A 102 0.67 -9.48 -16.20
N THR A 103 0.32 -10.23 -15.17
CA THR A 103 -0.11 -9.74 -13.86
C THR A 103 0.56 -10.57 -12.77
N VAL A 104 1.09 -9.93 -11.73
CA VAL A 104 1.74 -10.59 -10.59
C VAL A 104 1.19 -10.07 -9.27
N GLN A 105 1.25 -10.87 -8.22
CA GLN A 105 0.92 -10.42 -6.88
C GLN A 105 2.16 -9.82 -6.20
N TYR A 106 2.11 -8.55 -5.82
CA TYR A 106 3.21 -7.83 -5.16
C TYR A 106 2.69 -6.99 -4.00
N LEU A 107 3.28 -7.14 -2.81
CA LEU A 107 2.91 -6.43 -1.57
C LEU A 107 1.41 -6.49 -1.22
N GLY A 108 0.75 -7.60 -1.56
CA GLY A 108 -0.68 -7.80 -1.30
C GLY A 108 -1.60 -7.02 -2.23
N GLN A 109 -1.10 -6.61 -3.40
CA GLN A 109 -1.83 -6.03 -4.53
C GLN A 109 -1.54 -6.87 -5.78
N GLN A 110 -2.45 -6.89 -6.75
CA GLN A 110 -2.22 -7.45 -8.07
C GLN A 110 -1.77 -6.32 -9.00
N VAL A 111 -0.61 -6.48 -9.63
CA VAL A 111 0.00 -5.46 -10.48
C VAL A 111 0.20 -6.04 -11.87
N GLY A 112 -0.26 -5.34 -12.90
CA GLY A 112 -0.05 -5.76 -14.29
C GLY A 112 -0.72 -4.84 -15.31
N GLY A 113 -0.19 -4.80 -16.53
CA GLY A 113 -0.77 -3.98 -17.62
C GLY A 113 -0.92 -2.48 -17.30
N GLY A 114 -0.04 -1.91 -16.47
CA GLY A 114 -0.12 -0.51 -16.01
C GLY A 114 -1.18 -0.26 -14.92
N LYS A 115 -1.77 -1.32 -14.38
CA LYS A 115 -2.89 -1.27 -13.44
C LYS A 115 -2.48 -1.88 -12.10
N VAL A 116 -2.95 -1.27 -11.02
CA VAL A 116 -2.80 -1.78 -9.66
C VAL A 116 -4.19 -2.07 -9.10
N CYS A 117 -4.43 -3.34 -8.80
CA CYS A 117 -5.69 -3.84 -8.29
C CYS A 117 -5.51 -4.42 -6.88
N PRO A 118 -6.50 -4.27 -5.99
CA PRO A 118 -6.53 -5.03 -4.76
C PRO A 118 -6.76 -6.53 -5.03
N VAL A 119 -6.20 -7.38 -4.17
CA VAL A 119 -6.36 -8.84 -4.29
C VAL A 119 -7.79 -9.25 -3.95
N GLU A 120 -8.46 -9.94 -4.87
CA GLU A 120 -9.86 -10.39 -4.74
C GLU A 120 -10.16 -11.12 -3.44
N THR A 121 -9.26 -11.96 -2.93
CA THR A 121 -9.47 -12.72 -1.69
C THR A 121 -9.69 -11.81 -0.48
N LYS A 122 -9.04 -10.65 -0.43
CA LYS A 122 -9.23 -9.68 0.65
C LYS A 122 -10.50 -8.85 0.47
N ILE A 123 -10.89 -8.58 -0.77
CA ILE A 123 -12.16 -7.90 -1.09
C ILE A 123 -13.33 -8.80 -0.72
N ALA A 124 -13.28 -10.09 -1.08
CA ALA A 124 -14.31 -11.07 -0.77
C ALA A 124 -14.63 -11.13 0.74
N ALA A 125 -13.60 -11.02 1.60
CA ALA A 125 -13.79 -10.96 3.05
C ALA A 125 -14.52 -9.69 3.52
N ILE A 126 -14.35 -8.56 2.83
CA ILE A 126 -15.06 -7.31 3.11
C ILE A 126 -16.53 -7.40 2.63
N VAL A 127 -16.75 -8.01 1.47
CA VAL A 127 -18.09 -8.21 0.91
C VAL A 127 -18.93 -9.14 1.79
N ALA A 128 -18.33 -10.25 2.21
CA ALA A 128 -18.95 -11.24 3.09
C ALA A 128 -19.07 -10.77 4.56
N PHE A 129 -18.55 -9.60 4.91
CA PHE A 129 -18.59 -9.10 6.29
C PHE A 129 -20.04 -8.86 6.73
N PRO A 130 -20.52 -9.45 7.84
CA PRO A 130 -21.91 -9.29 8.28
C PRO A 130 -22.19 -7.85 8.73
N THR A 131 -23.46 -7.43 8.72
CA THR A 131 -23.84 -6.11 9.23
C THR A 131 -23.42 -5.98 10.70
N PRO A 132 -22.57 -5.00 11.06
CA PRO A 132 -22.03 -4.91 12.41
C PRO A 132 -23.14 -4.54 13.40
N THR A 133 -23.27 -5.35 14.44
CA THR A 133 -24.26 -5.17 15.51
C THR A 133 -23.70 -4.39 16.70
N ALA A 134 -22.37 -4.28 16.77
CA ALA A 134 -21.67 -3.57 17.83
C ALA A 134 -20.61 -2.60 17.30
N ARG A 135 -20.33 -1.53 18.08
CA ARG A 135 -19.27 -0.55 17.77
C ARG A 135 -17.90 -1.19 17.50
N ARG A 136 -17.57 -2.28 18.19
CA ARG A 136 -16.31 -3.02 17.99
C ARG A 136 -16.22 -3.62 16.59
N GLU A 137 -17.31 -4.21 16.11
CA GLU A 137 -17.40 -4.80 14.77
C GLU A 137 -17.35 -3.71 13.69
N LEU A 138 -18.04 -2.59 13.92
CA LEU A 138 -18.00 -1.45 13.02
C LEU A 138 -16.59 -0.86 12.87
N ARG A 139 -15.85 -0.71 13.97
CA ARG A 139 -14.44 -0.26 13.94
C ARG A 139 -13.55 -1.24 13.18
N ARG A 140 -13.77 -2.55 13.34
CA ARG A 140 -13.05 -3.58 12.58
C ARG A 140 -13.33 -3.48 11.08
N PHE A 141 -14.58 -3.32 10.69
CA PHE A 141 -14.96 -3.12 9.29
C PHE A 141 -14.32 -1.85 8.71
N LEU A 142 -14.45 -0.71 9.39
CA LEU A 142 -13.86 0.56 8.93
C LEU A 142 -12.33 0.50 8.85
N GLY A 143 -11.67 -0.23 9.75
CA GLY A 143 -10.23 -0.47 9.67
C GLY A 143 -9.83 -1.29 8.43
N MET A 144 -10.60 -2.33 8.10
CA MET A 144 -10.38 -3.14 6.90
C MET A 144 -10.65 -2.34 5.62
N ALA A 145 -11.79 -1.66 5.53
CA ALA A 145 -12.16 -0.83 4.39
C ALA A 145 -11.22 0.37 4.22
N GLY A 146 -10.76 0.96 5.33
CA GLY A 146 -9.84 2.10 5.35
C GLY A 146 -8.47 1.80 4.73
N TYR A 147 -8.00 0.55 4.75
CA TYR A 147 -6.78 0.15 4.02
C TYR A 147 -6.91 0.39 2.51
N TYR A 148 -8.13 0.21 1.99
CA TYR A 148 -8.48 0.35 0.57
C TYR A 148 -9.02 1.74 0.20
N ARG A 149 -9.00 2.71 1.13
CA ARG A 149 -9.48 4.08 0.89
C ARG A 149 -8.89 4.74 -0.37
N ARG A 150 -7.66 4.36 -0.74
CA ARG A 150 -6.95 4.85 -1.93
C ARG A 150 -7.61 4.44 -3.26
N PHE A 151 -8.39 3.35 -3.22
CA PHE A 151 -9.16 2.82 -4.33
C PHE A 151 -10.64 3.22 -4.22
N CYS A 152 -10.99 4.25 -3.47
CA CYS A 152 -12.39 4.65 -3.32
C CYS A 152 -12.49 6.17 -3.47
N LYS A 153 -13.10 6.63 -4.57
CA LYS A 153 -13.46 8.05 -4.70
C LYS A 153 -14.43 8.42 -3.58
N ASN A 154 -14.18 9.54 -2.91
CA ASN A 154 -15.04 10.08 -1.84
C ASN A 154 -15.30 9.12 -0.66
N PHE A 155 -14.35 8.25 -0.31
CA PHE A 155 -14.50 7.30 0.81
C PHE A 155 -14.98 7.98 2.11
N SER A 156 -14.44 9.15 2.43
CA SER A 156 -14.75 9.87 3.67
C SER A 156 -16.21 10.31 3.77
N SER A 157 -16.84 10.74 2.68
CA SER A 157 -18.25 11.16 2.69
C SER A 157 -19.19 9.96 2.81
N VAL A 158 -18.90 8.88 2.09
CA VAL A 158 -19.68 7.63 2.15
C VAL A 158 -19.55 6.98 3.53
N ALA A 159 -18.36 7.01 4.14
CA ALA A 159 -18.08 6.47 5.46
C ALA A 159 -18.46 7.40 6.63
N ALA A 160 -18.88 8.64 6.36
CA ALA A 160 -19.22 9.63 7.40
C ALA A 160 -20.30 9.14 8.39
N PRO A 161 -21.47 8.60 7.97
CA PRO A 161 -22.48 8.13 8.91
C PRO A 161 -22.00 6.94 9.75
N LEU A 162 -21.20 6.05 9.16
CA LEU A 162 -20.59 4.93 9.88
C LEU A 162 -19.54 5.40 10.89
N THR A 163 -18.73 6.39 10.52
CA THR A 163 -17.72 6.97 11.41
C THR A 163 -18.37 7.69 12.59
N ALA A 164 -19.49 8.38 12.36
CA ALA A 164 -20.26 9.01 13.44
C ALA A 164 -20.76 8.02 14.50
N LEU A 165 -21.14 6.80 14.10
CA LEU A 165 -21.55 5.72 15.01
C LEU A 165 -20.42 5.13 15.85
N THR A 166 -19.15 5.38 15.49
CA THR A 166 -18.01 4.92 16.29
C THR A 166 -17.74 5.80 17.51
N SER A 167 -18.33 7.01 17.57
CA SER A 167 -18.16 7.93 18.69
C SER A 167 -18.77 7.35 19.98
N PRO A 168 -18.08 7.44 21.13
CA PRO A 168 -18.65 7.02 22.40
C PRO A 168 -19.86 7.88 22.82
N SER A 169 -19.94 9.12 22.34
CA SER A 169 -20.97 10.11 22.73
C SER A 169 -22.37 9.85 22.14
N LYS A 170 -22.48 9.08 21.06
CA LYS A 170 -23.76 8.81 20.39
C LYS A 170 -24.20 7.37 20.63
N PRO A 171 -25.46 7.08 21.00
CA PRO A 171 -25.95 5.71 21.13
C PRO A 171 -25.75 4.95 19.81
N TYR A 172 -25.44 3.65 19.90
CA TYR A 172 -25.27 2.81 18.70
C TYR A 172 -26.65 2.44 18.15
N ILE A 173 -27.15 3.26 17.23
CA ILE A 173 -28.42 3.03 16.54
C ILE A 173 -28.11 2.87 15.06
N TRP A 174 -28.30 1.67 14.54
CA TRP A 174 -28.09 1.39 13.13
C TRP A 174 -29.28 1.92 12.32
N SER A 175 -29.08 3.05 11.63
CA SER A 175 -30.10 3.66 10.78
C SER A 175 -30.06 3.13 9.35
N ASP A 176 -31.13 3.38 8.59
CA ASP A 176 -31.18 3.06 7.15
C ASP A 176 -30.08 3.77 6.36
N GLU A 177 -29.68 4.98 6.77
CA GLU A 177 -28.54 5.70 6.19
C GLU A 177 -27.22 4.95 6.42
N CYS A 178 -27.04 4.36 7.61
CA CYS A 178 -25.86 3.56 7.91
C CYS A 178 -25.84 2.27 7.09
N GLN A 179 -27.00 1.63 6.91
CA GLN A 179 -27.12 0.45 6.06
C GLN A 179 -26.77 0.77 4.60
N LYS A 180 -27.32 1.86 4.04
CA LYS A 180 -26.99 2.33 2.69
C LYS A 180 -25.50 2.64 2.53
N SER A 181 -24.90 3.34 3.48
CA SER A 181 -23.45 3.61 3.45
C SER A 181 -22.61 2.34 3.53
N PHE A 182 -23.03 1.36 4.33
CA PHE A 182 -22.34 0.07 4.44
C PHE A 182 -22.38 -0.71 3.13
N GLU A 183 -23.54 -0.80 2.49
CA GLU A 183 -23.72 -1.46 1.19
C GLU A 183 -22.97 -0.71 0.08
N ASN A 184 -23.04 0.63 0.07
CA ASN A 184 -22.30 1.45 -0.90
C ASN A 184 -20.78 1.26 -0.76
N LEU A 185 -20.24 1.19 0.46
CA LEU A 185 -18.81 0.91 0.65
C LEU A 185 -18.43 -0.48 0.12
N LYS A 186 -19.27 -1.50 0.34
CA LYS A 186 -19.04 -2.82 -0.25
C LYS A 186 -19.09 -2.78 -1.76
N ALA A 187 -20.09 -2.09 -2.34
CA ALA A 187 -20.25 -1.96 -3.78
C ALA A 187 -19.06 -1.23 -4.42
N ILE A 188 -18.57 -0.14 -3.83
CA ILE A 188 -17.39 0.59 -4.32
C ILE A 188 -16.13 -0.29 -4.25
N LEU A 189 -15.98 -1.10 -3.20
CA LEU A 189 -14.85 -2.02 -3.07
C LEU A 189 -14.95 -3.24 -4.01
N CYS A 190 -16.17 -3.66 -4.40
CA CYS A 190 -16.41 -4.65 -5.45
C CYS A 190 -16.14 -4.10 -6.85
N CYS A 191 -16.69 -2.91 -7.13
CA CYS A 191 -16.53 -2.16 -8.36
C CYS A 191 -15.17 -1.46 -8.35
N THR A 192 -14.12 -2.29 -8.32
CA THR A 192 -12.70 -1.92 -8.28
C THR A 192 -12.40 -0.74 -9.21
N PRO A 193 -12.08 0.47 -8.71
CA PRO A 193 -11.38 1.42 -9.56
C PRO A 193 -9.92 0.96 -9.62
N VAL A 194 -9.52 0.67 -10.84
CA VAL A 194 -8.13 0.46 -11.20
C VAL A 194 -7.35 1.72 -10.86
N LEU A 195 -6.38 1.63 -9.94
CA LEU A 195 -5.37 2.67 -9.86
C LEU A 195 -4.45 2.48 -11.06
N SER A 196 -4.38 3.49 -11.91
CA SER A 196 -3.36 3.54 -12.96
C SER A 196 -2.01 3.79 -12.29
N ALA A 197 -0.99 3.07 -12.73
CA ALA A 197 0.37 3.36 -12.32
C ALA A 197 0.72 4.80 -12.73
N PRO A 198 1.31 5.61 -11.84
CA PRO A 198 1.63 6.99 -12.17
C PRO A 198 2.67 7.02 -13.30
N ASP A 199 2.38 7.78 -14.35
CA ASP A 199 3.33 8.02 -15.43
C ASP A 199 4.06 9.35 -15.16
N PHE A 200 5.30 9.26 -14.70
CA PHE A 200 6.09 10.45 -14.36
C PHE A 200 6.46 11.32 -15.56
N GLN A 201 6.12 10.92 -16.79
CA GLN A 201 6.32 11.73 -18.00
C GLN A 201 5.16 12.68 -18.28
N ARG A 202 4.02 12.55 -17.58
CA ARG A 202 2.85 13.41 -17.76
C ARG A 202 2.59 14.27 -16.52
N PRO A 203 1.90 15.42 -16.68
CA PRO A 203 1.55 16.26 -15.55
C PRO A 203 0.56 15.56 -14.61
N PHE A 204 0.74 15.80 -13.31
CA PHE A 204 -0.24 15.40 -12.29
C PHE A 204 -1.26 16.53 -12.08
N LYS A 205 -2.53 16.16 -11.91
CA LYS A 205 -3.59 17.09 -11.51
C LYS A 205 -3.90 16.84 -10.04
N LEU A 206 -3.98 17.90 -9.23
CA LEU A 206 -4.39 17.80 -7.84
C LEU A 206 -5.76 18.46 -7.68
N GLU A 207 -6.79 17.66 -7.43
CA GLU A 207 -8.09 18.16 -7.05
C GLU A 207 -8.17 18.25 -5.53
N VAL A 208 -8.48 19.44 -5.02
CA VAL A 208 -8.64 19.70 -3.59
C VAL A 208 -10.06 20.20 -3.36
N ASP A 209 -10.77 19.54 -2.45
CA ASP A 209 -12.08 19.97 -1.99
C ASP A 209 -12.04 20.16 -0.47
N ALA A 210 -12.56 21.29 0.01
CA ALA A 210 -12.54 21.64 1.41
C ALA A 210 -13.91 22.16 1.87
N SER A 211 -14.35 21.66 3.02
CA SER A 211 -15.59 22.06 3.68
C SER A 211 -15.32 22.40 5.14
N MET A 212 -16.31 23.03 5.80
CA MET A 212 -16.28 23.34 7.24
C MET A 212 -16.05 22.10 8.14
N VAL A 213 -16.25 20.88 7.61
CA VAL A 213 -16.16 19.62 8.35
C VAL A 213 -14.88 18.83 8.01
N GLY A 214 -14.16 19.21 6.94
CA GLY A 214 -12.92 18.55 6.54
C GLY A 214 -12.47 18.90 5.12
N ALA A 215 -11.22 18.57 4.82
CA ALA A 215 -10.62 18.72 3.49
C ALA A 215 -10.19 17.36 2.92
N GLY A 216 -10.34 17.22 1.61
CA GLY A 216 -9.91 16.09 0.81
C GLY A 216 -9.07 16.56 -0.36
N ALA A 217 -8.11 15.72 -0.76
CA ALA A 217 -7.36 15.91 -1.99
C ALA A 217 -7.22 14.57 -2.71
N VAL A 218 -7.32 14.61 -4.03
CA VAL A 218 -7.13 13.47 -4.93
C VAL A 218 -6.10 13.86 -5.97
N LEU A 219 -5.06 13.03 -6.11
CA LEU A 219 -4.08 13.16 -7.19
C LEU A 219 -4.61 12.38 -8.39
N LEU A 220 -4.80 13.06 -9.52
CA LEU A 220 -5.31 12.54 -10.77
C LEU A 220 -4.26 12.65 -11.87
N GLN A 221 -4.42 11.82 -12.88
CA GLN A 221 -3.58 11.82 -14.06
C GLN A 221 -4.41 11.41 -15.28
N GLU A 222 -4.29 12.19 -16.36
CA GLU A 222 -5.06 12.02 -17.59
C GLU A 222 -4.48 10.87 -18.44
N ASP A 223 -5.35 9.94 -18.87
CA ASP A 223 -4.98 8.90 -19.83
C ASP A 223 -4.98 9.40 -21.29
N ASP A 224 -4.67 8.51 -22.23
CA ASP A 224 -4.66 8.80 -23.67
C ASP A 224 -6.05 9.17 -24.24
N GLN A 225 -7.12 8.96 -23.48
CA GLN A 225 -8.50 9.22 -23.87
C GLN A 225 -9.05 10.50 -23.21
N GLY A 226 -8.23 11.23 -22.45
CA GLY A 226 -8.66 12.43 -21.73
C GLY A 226 -9.43 12.13 -20.44
N ILE A 227 -9.35 10.89 -19.93
CA ILE A 227 -10.04 10.45 -18.71
C ILE A 227 -9.07 10.54 -17.53
N ASP A 228 -9.49 11.25 -16.48
CA ASP A 228 -8.70 11.42 -15.26
C ASP A 228 -8.77 10.16 -14.37
N HIS A 229 -7.61 9.52 -14.18
CA HIS A 229 -7.44 8.38 -13.29
C HIS A 229 -6.75 8.79 -12.00
N PRO A 230 -7.17 8.28 -10.83
CA PRO A 230 -6.45 8.51 -9.60
C PRO A 230 -5.04 7.92 -9.67
N GLY A 231 -4.04 8.79 -9.58
CA GLY A 231 -2.63 8.44 -9.49
C GLY A 231 -2.34 7.90 -8.09
N GLY A 232 -1.66 6.75 -8.02
CA GLY A 232 -1.33 6.10 -6.75
C GLY A 232 -0.46 6.98 -5.85
N GLY A 233 -1.05 7.78 -4.97
CA GLY A 233 -0.25 8.65 -4.10
C GLY A 233 -0.96 9.48 -3.04
N VAL A 234 -2.21 9.92 -3.24
CA VAL A 234 -2.85 10.83 -2.27
C VAL A 234 -4.31 10.47 -2.03
N THR A 235 -4.67 10.26 -0.77
CA THR A 235 -6.07 10.34 -0.34
C THR A 235 -6.17 10.88 1.09
N CYS A 236 -6.92 11.98 1.19
CA CYS A 236 -7.71 12.44 2.32
C CYS A 236 -7.07 12.23 3.70
N LYS A 237 -6.33 13.23 4.17
CA LYS A 237 -6.13 13.42 5.61
C LYS A 237 -7.20 14.42 6.04
N GLN A 238 -8.24 13.94 6.69
CA GLN A 238 -9.18 14.80 7.41
C GLN A 238 -8.38 15.47 8.54
N ILE A 239 -7.80 16.63 8.26
CA ILE A 239 -7.27 17.50 9.30
C ILE A 239 -8.51 18.16 9.90
N LEU A 240 -8.95 17.64 11.05
CA LEU A 240 -9.90 18.34 11.90
C LEU A 240 -9.23 19.65 12.35
N CYS A 241 -9.52 20.74 11.65
CA CYS A 241 -9.19 22.07 12.12
C CYS A 241 -10.10 22.38 13.32
N ALA A 242 -9.58 22.17 14.54
CA ALA A 242 -10.21 22.68 15.74
C ALA A 242 -9.91 24.18 15.84
N GLY A 243 -10.74 25.02 15.22
CA GLY A 243 -10.67 26.48 15.36
C GLY A 243 -11.36 27.23 14.22
N PRO A 244 -11.90 28.44 14.45
CA PRO A 244 -12.59 29.22 13.42
C PRO A 244 -11.59 29.64 12.34
N VAL A 245 -11.73 29.07 11.14
CA VAL A 245 -10.98 29.52 9.96
C VAL A 245 -11.58 30.85 9.51
N SER A 246 -10.79 31.92 9.56
CA SER A 246 -11.20 33.23 9.09
C SER A 246 -11.61 33.17 7.62
N SER A 247 -12.68 33.87 7.27
CA SER A 247 -13.37 33.93 5.97
C SER A 247 -12.53 34.34 4.75
N ALA A 248 -11.22 34.55 4.87
CA ALA A 248 -10.36 35.03 3.79
C ALA A 248 -9.83 33.94 2.83
N LEU A 249 -9.94 32.64 3.17
CA LEU A 249 -9.45 31.54 2.30
C LEU A 249 -10.56 30.89 1.45
N CYS A 250 -11.84 31.21 1.68
CA CYS A 250 -12.95 30.58 0.97
C CYS A 250 -13.32 31.27 -0.36
N GLU A 251 -12.94 32.53 -0.60
CA GLU A 251 -13.31 33.23 -1.84
C GLU A 251 -12.40 32.91 -3.03
N GLY A 252 -11.23 32.28 -2.81
CA GLY A 252 -10.29 31.95 -3.89
C GLY A 252 -10.57 30.66 -4.65
N ALA A 253 -11.48 29.79 -4.17
CA ALA A 253 -11.66 28.42 -4.70
C ALA A 253 -12.96 28.20 -5.49
N VAL A 254 -13.76 29.26 -5.73
CA VAL A 254 -15.00 29.17 -6.54
C VAL A 254 -14.74 29.51 -8.02
N GLY A 255 -13.54 30.00 -8.37
CA GLY A 255 -13.12 30.21 -9.75
C GLY A 255 -12.18 29.12 -10.21
N GLY A 256 -12.57 28.33 -11.22
CA GLY A 256 -11.73 27.31 -11.83
C GLY A 256 -10.50 27.89 -12.52
N THR A 257 -9.44 28.13 -11.75
CA THR A 257 -8.12 28.50 -12.27
C THR A 257 -7.17 27.32 -12.16
N TRP A 258 -6.83 26.79 -13.33
CA TRP A 258 -5.76 25.84 -13.56
C TRP A 258 -4.43 26.42 -13.05
N LEU A 259 -3.89 25.84 -11.98
CA LEU A 259 -2.52 26.08 -11.55
C LEU A 259 -1.66 24.90 -12.02
N GLU A 260 -1.04 25.08 -13.18
CA GLU A 260 0.06 24.23 -13.64
C GLU A 260 1.25 24.39 -12.67
N PHE A 261 1.62 23.31 -11.97
CA PHE A 261 2.89 23.23 -11.27
C PHE A 261 3.87 22.44 -12.14
N LEU A 262 4.92 23.14 -12.60
CA LEU A 262 6.17 22.59 -13.13
C LEU A 262 6.97 21.88 -12.02
#